data_AF-A0A822ISD6-F1
#
_entry.id   AF-A0A822ISD6-F1
#
_cell.length_a   1.000
_cell.length_b   1.000
_cell.length_c   1.000
_cell.angle_alpha   90.00
_cell.angle_beta   90.00
_cell.angle_gamma   90.00
#
_symmetry.space_group_name_H-M   'P 1'
#
loop_
_entity.id
_entity.type
_entity.pdbx_description
1 polymer ?
#
loop_
_entity_poly.entity_id
_entity_poly.type
_entity_poly.pdbx_seq_one_letter_code
_entity_poly.pdbx_strand_id
1 'polypeptide(L)' 'MYVFKNVPAKVCEQCGEKYFSSKIYGIIDKLLKEKSELDETMVVPVISLKKFTDEAEAIS' A
#
# COMPACT_ATOMS: atom_id res chain seq x y z
N MET A 1 0.06 -3.22 -7.02
CA MET A 1 -0.05 -2.44 -5.76
C MET A 1 0.81 -1.20 -5.92
N TYR A 2 0.29 -0.03 -5.56
CA TYR A 2 1.02 1.24 -5.63
C TYR A 2 1.07 1.88 -4.26
N VAL A 3 2.16 2.60 -3.96
CA VAL A 3 2.30 3.39 -2.75
C VAL A 3 2.49 4.84 -3.17
N PHE A 4 1.58 5.71 -2.75
CA PHE A 4 1.69 7.15 -2.97
C PHE A 4 2.27 7.80 -1.72
N LYS A 5 3.43 8.46 -1.85
CA LYS A 5 4.10 9.17 -0.75
C LYS A 5 3.64 10.62 -0.69
N ASN A 6 3.70 11.19 0.51
CA ASN A 6 3.45 12.63 0.75
C ASN A 6 2.10 13.14 0.23
N VAL A 7 1.06 12.32 0.28
CA VAL A 7 -0.27 12.70 -0.20
C VAL A 7 -0.88 13.75 0.75
N PRO A 8 -1.18 14.97 0.27
CA PRO A 8 -1.78 15.99 1.13
C PRO A 8 -3.16 15.55 1.64
N ALA A 9 -3.33 15.60 2.96
CA ALA A 9 -4.57 15.23 3.62
C ALA A 9 -4.89 16.20 4.76
N LYS A 10 -6.18 16.42 5.02
CA LYS A 10 -6.61 16.92 6.32
C LYS A 10 -6.69 15.75 7.29
N VAL A 11 -6.31 15.97 8.54
CA VAL A 11 -6.36 14.94 9.58
C VAL A 11 -7.29 15.45 10.68
N CYS A 12 -8.26 14.62 11.09
CA CYS A 12 -9.05 14.91 12.28
C CYS A 12 -8.15 14.86 13.52
N GLU A 13 -8.07 15.95 14.27
CA GLU A 13 -7.22 16.04 15.47
C GLU A 13 -7.69 15.15 16.62
N GLN A 14 -8.96 14.71 16.62
CA GLN A 14 -9.51 13.86 17.68
C GLN A 14 -9.32 12.36 17.42
N CYS A 15 -9.55 11.89 16.18
CA CYS A 15 -9.54 10.47 15.86
C CYS A 15 -8.45 10.05 14.87
N GLY A 16 -7.75 11.00 14.23
CA GLY A 16 -6.70 10.71 13.26
C GLY A 16 -7.20 10.32 11.86
N GLU A 17 -8.51 10.39 11.60
CA GLU A 17 -9.06 10.10 10.28
C GLU A 17 -8.50 11.06 9.22
N LYS A 18 -8.15 10.51 8.05
CA LYS A 18 -7.55 11.24 6.92
C LYS A 18 -8.60 11.54 5.87
N TYR A 19 -8.77 12.80 5.53
CA TYR A 19 -9.65 13.26 4.45
C TYR A 19 -8.82 13.79 3.28
N PHE A 20 -9.06 13.21 2.10
CA PHE A 20 -8.43 13.63 0.85
C PHE A 20 -9.46 14.41 0.02
N SER A 21 -9.01 15.48 -0.64
CA SER A 21 -9.91 16.24 -1.51
C SER A 21 -10.17 15.49 -2.81
N SER A 22 -11.31 15.76 -3.47
CA SER A 22 -11.64 15.20 -4.78
C SER A 22 -10.56 15.47 -5.83
N LYS A 23 -9.85 16.61 -5.71
CA LYS A 23 -8.70 16.94 -6.57
C LYS A 23 -7.57 15.92 -6.42
N ILE A 24 -7.25 15.49 -5.21
CA ILE A 24 -6.21 14.48 -4.95
C ILE A 24 -6.63 13.13 -5.53
N TYR A 25 -7.89 12.72 -5.34
CA TYR A 25 -8.39 11.48 -5.94
C TYR A 25 -8.30 11.50 -7.47
N GLY A 26 -8.69 12.60 -8.11
CA GLY A 26 -8.59 12.73 -9.57
C GLY A 26 -7.14 12.65 -10.09
N ILE A 27 -6.16 13.14 -9.33
CA ILE A 27 -4.73 13.01 -9.67
C ILE A 27 -4.30 11.54 -9.57
N ILE A 28 -4.65 10.86 -8.47
CA ILE A 28 -4.32 9.44 -8.27
C ILE A 28 -4.89 8.60 -9.42
N ASP A 29 -6.16 8.80 -9.78
CA ASP A 29 -6.81 8.08 -10.88
C ASP A 29 -6.10 8.30 -12.22
N LYS A 30 -5.66 9.54 -12.49
CA LYS A 30 -4.92 9.86 -13.71
C LYS A 30 -3.58 9.14 -13.77
N LEU A 31 -2.80 9.17 -12.67
CA LEU A 31 -1.49 8.51 -12.59
C LEU A 31 -1.60 6.99 -12.78
N LEU A 32 -2.63 6.37 -12.21
CA LEU A 32 -2.89 4.94 -12.37
C LEU A 32 -3.26 4.56 -13.82
N LYS A 33 -4.00 5.42 -14.52
CA LYS A 33 -4.42 5.19 -15.92
C LYS A 33 -3.28 5.39 -16.91
N GLU A 34 -2.48 6.43 -16.72
CA GLU A 34 -1.43 6.82 -17.67
C GLU A 34 -0.15 5.98 -17.52
N LYS A 35 -0.09 5.08 -16.53
CA LYS A 35 1.13 4.31 -16.18
C LYS A 35 2.35 5.24 -16.09
N SER A 36 2.17 6.36 -15.39
CA SER A 36 3.22 7.36 -15.21
C SER A 36 4.49 6.72 -14.64
N GLU A 37 5.64 7.32 -14.95
CA GLU A 37 6.93 6.85 -14.44
C GLU A 37 6.91 6.78 -12.91
N LEU A 38 7.40 5.67 -12.36
CA LEU A 38 7.49 5.43 -10.93
C LEU A 38 8.75 6.10 -10.40
N ASP A 39 8.62 6.85 -9.30
CA ASP A 39 9.78 7.41 -8.60
C ASP A 39 10.70 6.30 -8.06
N GLU A 40 10.10 5.20 -7.59
CA GLU A 40 10.82 4.03 -7.07
C GLU A 40 9.93 2.77 -7.09
N THR A 41 10.55 1.60 -6.98
CA THR A 41 9.86 0.32 -6.80
C THR A 41 10.23 -0.27 -5.44
N MET A 42 9.21 -0.69 -4.68
CA MET A 42 9.41 -1.37 -3.39
C MET A 42 9.39 -2.89 -3.58
N VAL A 43 10.47 -3.56 -3.14
CA VAL A 43 10.53 -5.03 -3.09
C VAL A 43 10.01 -5.49 -1.72
N VAL A 44 9.01 -6.37 -1.72
CA VAL A 44 8.40 -6.89 -0.50
C VAL A 44 8.74 -8.37 -0.34
N PRO A 45 9.47 -8.77 0.72
CA PRO A 45 9.73 -10.18 0.99
C PRO A 45 8.42 -10.87 1.38
N VAL A 46 8.16 -12.03 0.79
CA VAL A 46 6.96 -12.83 1.06
C VAL A 46 7.37 -14.12 1.75
N ILE A 47 6.78 -14.36 2.91
CA ILE A 47 6.96 -15.58 3.69
C ILE A 47 5.69 -16.42 3.56
N SER A 48 5.83 -17.69 3.15
CA SER A 48 4.71 -18.62 3.05
C SER A 48 4.67 -19.50 4.29
N LEU A 49 3.58 -19.41 5.08
CA LEU A 49 3.39 -20.22 6.27
C LEU A 49 3.28 -21.73 5.98
N LYS A 50 2.88 -22.11 4.75
CA LYS A 50 2.84 -23.52 4.34
C LYS A 50 4.20 -24.21 4.54
N LYS A 51 5.29 -23.49 4.24
CA LYS A 51 6.65 -24.01 4.42
C LYS A 51 7.00 -24.32 5.89
N PHE A 52 6.32 -23.69 6.83
CA PHE A 52 6.53 -23.87 8.27
C PHE A 52 5.57 -24.90 8.88
N THR A 53 4.41 -25.14 8.25
CA THR A 53 3.47 -26.16 8.71
C THR A 53 3.90 -27.57 8.30
N ASP A 54 4.55 -27.72 7.14
CA ASP A 54 5.13 -29.01 6.71
C ASP A 54 6.21 -29.50 7.73
N GLU A 55 6.92 -28.56 8.37
CA GLU A 55 7.90 -28.84 9.43
C GLU A 55 7.24 -29.17 10.78
N ALA A 56 6.03 -28.64 11.05
CA ALA A 56 5.29 -28.91 12.28
C ALA A 56 4.58 -30.27 12.25
N GLU A 57 4.07 -30.69 11.09
CA GLU A 57 3.43 -32.00 10.90
C GLU A 57 4.45 -33.16 10.85
N ALA A 58 5.70 -32.90 10.49
CA ALA A 58 6.77 -33.90 10.50
C ALA A 58 7.29 -34.26 11.91
N ILE A 59 6.84 -33.55 12.95
CA ILE A 59 7.24 -33.74 14.36
C ILE A 59 6.07 -34.28 15.21
N SER A 60 4.89 -34.52 14.60
CA SER A 60 3.70 -35.11 15.24
C SER A 60 3.47 -36.56 14.86
#